data_AF-A0A560WJF0-F1
#
_entry.id   AF-A0A560WJF0-F1
#
_cell.length_a   1.000
_cell.length_b   1.000
_cell.length_c   1.000
_cell.angle_alpha   90.00
_cell.angle_beta   90.00
_cell.angle_gamma   90.00
#
_symmetry.space_group_name_H-M   'P 1'
#
loop_
_entity.id
_entity.type
_entity.pdbx_description
1 polymer ?
#
loop_
_entity_poly.entity_id
_entity_poly.type
_entity_poly.pdbx_seq_one_letter_code
_entity_poly.pdbx_strand_id
1 'polypeptide(L)'
;MVIHTELPAVWRAAGQSPFGVQMDEVVTIALHDRFPLVSPWIRLRDDFPRIHPHIQPGKAGSFVEPCLVLGSPREVVQARGFVGLVEQLVEWLDRAAELDLNDPAHGWEPVRRDTISDIIACDPDRVRSHVTLAGGTALFTTSYIHYPKSDMFKLLLGSNCILPPALIGPILTRDDDIGSGLTLLAWPGSGPQGPIVADFYLPETVATVGDLIDRANLYGCRDDLLARLVAVRDGLIATPHRRPSRSRYCCSPVGPIRWWGRTARSRFAHI
;
A
#
# COMPACT_ATOMS: atom_id res chain seq x y z
N MET A 1 9.74 22.66 -14.09
CA MET A 1 11.18 22.82 -13.79
C MET A 1 11.92 21.68 -14.47
N VAL A 2 13.15 21.91 -14.90
CA VAL A 2 14.03 20.86 -15.43
C VAL A 2 15.17 20.68 -14.44
N ILE A 3 15.42 19.43 -14.03
CA ILE A 3 16.58 19.05 -13.23
C ILE A 3 17.57 18.34 -14.15
N HIS A 4 18.79 18.86 -14.21
CA HIS A 4 19.88 18.16 -14.87
C HIS A 4 20.45 17.11 -13.92
N THR A 5 20.33 15.83 -14.29
CA THR A 5 20.80 14.71 -13.46
C THR A 5 22.24 14.36 -13.82
N GLU A 6 23.04 13.98 -12.82
CA GLU A 6 24.44 13.63 -13.02
C GLU A 6 24.63 12.16 -13.40
N LEU A 7 24.01 11.77 -14.51
CA LEU A 7 24.06 10.38 -14.97
C LEU A 7 25.49 9.94 -15.34
N PRO A 8 25.88 8.69 -15.02
CA PRO A 8 27.08 8.05 -15.56
C PRO A 8 27.23 8.25 -17.07
N ALA A 9 28.47 8.41 -17.56
CA ALA A 9 28.76 8.82 -18.93
C ALA A 9 28.05 7.96 -20.01
N VAL A 10 27.93 6.66 -19.78
CA VAL A 10 27.24 5.72 -20.69
C VAL A 10 25.75 6.05 -20.81
N TRP A 11 25.09 6.38 -19.70
CA TRP A 11 23.67 6.71 -19.65
C TRP A 11 23.40 8.13 -20.14
N ARG A 12 24.34 9.05 -19.86
CA ARG A 12 24.31 10.40 -20.41
C ARG A 12 24.32 10.39 -21.94
N ALA A 13 25.13 9.52 -22.56
CA ALA A 13 25.14 9.34 -24.02
C ALA A 13 23.80 8.80 -24.57
N ALA A 14 23.05 8.03 -23.77
CA ALA A 14 21.72 7.54 -24.10
C ALA A 14 20.59 8.54 -23.74
N GLY A 15 20.91 9.62 -23.03
CA GLY A 15 19.95 10.61 -22.53
C GLY A 15 19.09 10.16 -21.35
N GLN A 16 19.27 8.92 -20.85
CA GLN A 16 18.51 8.36 -19.73
C GLN A 16 19.24 7.19 -19.06
N SER A 17 18.92 6.95 -17.79
CA SER A 17 19.32 5.75 -17.05
C SER A 17 18.57 4.50 -17.54
N PRO A 18 19.09 3.28 -17.27
CA PRO A 18 18.37 2.02 -17.52
C PRO A 18 17.01 1.91 -16.83
N PHE A 19 16.79 2.71 -15.78
CA PHE A 19 15.57 2.72 -14.98
C PHE A 19 14.67 3.93 -15.26
N GLY A 20 14.93 4.66 -16.36
CA GLY A 20 14.03 5.65 -16.95
C GLY A 20 14.05 7.05 -16.35
N VAL A 21 15.02 7.35 -15.48
CA VAL A 21 15.39 8.75 -15.13
C VAL A 21 16.08 9.39 -16.33
N GLN A 22 15.61 10.54 -16.78
CA GLN A 22 16.18 11.29 -17.91
C GLN A 22 17.33 12.21 -17.46
N MET A 23 18.25 12.49 -18.38
CA MET A 23 19.34 13.46 -18.18
C MET A 23 18.78 14.85 -17.84
N ASP A 24 17.72 15.26 -18.55
CA ASP A 24 16.97 16.48 -18.27
C ASP A 24 15.58 16.10 -17.76
N GLU A 25 15.46 15.86 -16.46
CA GLU A 25 14.23 15.35 -15.85
C GLU A 25 13.24 16.49 -15.61
N VAL A 26 12.09 16.44 -16.30
CA VAL A 26 11.02 17.42 -16.14
C VAL A 26 10.22 17.11 -14.89
N VAL A 27 10.27 18.03 -13.92
CA VAL A 27 9.52 17.94 -12.67
C VAL A 27 8.60 19.14 -12.49
N THR A 28 7.42 18.88 -11.93
CA THR A 28 6.45 19.91 -11.56
C THR A 28 6.43 20.06 -10.05
N ILE A 29 6.73 21.26 -9.57
CA ILE A 29 6.46 21.64 -8.18
C ILE A 29 5.30 22.62 -8.19
N ALA A 30 4.14 22.16 -7.71
CA ALA A 30 2.92 22.96 -7.62
C ALA A 30 2.75 23.51 -6.20
N LEU A 31 2.61 24.82 -6.10
CA LEU A 31 2.29 25.50 -4.84
C LEU A 31 0.77 25.58 -4.68
N HIS A 32 0.27 25.12 -3.54
CA HIS A 32 -1.14 25.28 -3.17
C HIS A 32 -1.43 26.74 -2.78
N ASP A 33 -2.68 27.20 -2.91
CA ASP A 33 -3.12 28.54 -2.44
C ASP A 33 -2.87 28.78 -0.94
N ARG A 34 -2.69 27.71 -0.16
CA ARG A 34 -2.40 27.72 1.28
C ARG A 34 -0.92 27.55 1.59
N PHE A 35 -0.02 27.54 0.60
CA PHE A 35 1.41 27.51 0.86
C PHE A 35 1.82 28.75 1.69
N PRO A 36 2.67 28.63 2.74
CA PRO A 36 3.42 27.45 3.19
C PRO A 36 2.73 26.61 4.29
N LEU A 37 1.44 26.80 4.55
CA LEU A 37 0.69 25.99 5.53
C LEU A 37 0.52 24.53 5.08
N VAL A 38 0.56 24.28 3.77
CA VAL A 38 0.56 22.93 3.20
C VAL A 38 1.82 22.71 2.38
N SER A 39 2.24 21.45 2.28
CA SER A 39 3.38 21.04 1.46
C SER A 39 3.15 21.39 -0.01
N PRO A 40 4.18 21.78 -0.76
CA PRO A 40 4.11 21.75 -2.21
C PRO A 40 3.86 20.32 -2.71
N TRP A 41 3.20 20.21 -3.87
CA TRP A 41 3.06 18.95 -4.59
C TRP A 41 4.17 18.78 -5.60
N ILE A 42 4.77 17.60 -5.62
CA ILE A 42 5.89 17.28 -6.50
C ILE A 42 5.44 16.15 -7.41
N ARG A 43 5.54 16.39 -8.71
CA ARG A 43 5.14 15.44 -9.74
C ARG A 43 6.29 15.24 -10.71
N LEU A 44 6.66 13.97 -10.92
CA LEU A 44 7.54 13.53 -12.00
C LEU A 44 6.74 13.45 -13.30
N ARG A 45 7.41 13.19 -14.42
CA ARG A 45 6.73 12.95 -15.71
C ARG A 45 5.68 11.84 -15.59
N ASP A 46 4.65 11.91 -16.43
CA ASP A 46 3.53 10.96 -16.39
C ASP A 46 3.92 9.54 -16.76
N ASP A 47 4.97 9.41 -17.57
CA ASP A 47 5.59 8.15 -17.98
C ASP A 47 6.79 7.75 -17.11
N PHE A 48 7.05 8.45 -16.00
CA PHE A 48 8.13 8.08 -15.08
C PHE A 48 7.88 6.65 -14.53
N PRO A 49 8.87 5.74 -14.61
CA PRO A 49 8.65 4.35 -14.22
C PRO A 49 8.27 4.20 -12.75
N ARG A 50 7.18 3.47 -12.48
CA ARG A 50 6.73 3.21 -11.10
C ARG A 50 7.50 2.08 -10.41
N ILE A 51 8.51 1.49 -11.07
CA ILE A 51 9.34 0.42 -10.49
C ILE A 51 10.20 0.89 -9.31
N HIS A 52 10.33 2.20 -9.13
CA HIS A 52 11.15 2.79 -8.08
C HIS A 52 10.47 2.67 -6.71
N PRO A 53 11.23 2.35 -5.65
CA PRO A 53 10.80 2.57 -4.28
C PRO A 53 10.41 4.04 -4.06
N HIS A 54 9.74 4.32 -2.94
CA HIS A 54 9.44 5.70 -2.55
C HIS A 54 8.67 6.51 -3.62
N ILE A 55 7.80 5.84 -4.38
CA ILE A 55 6.75 6.48 -5.18
C ILE A 55 5.42 6.28 -4.47
N GLN A 56 4.65 7.36 -4.30
CA GLN A 56 3.32 7.32 -3.68
C GLN A 56 2.42 6.29 -4.40
N PRO A 57 1.66 5.48 -3.64
CA PRO A 57 0.68 4.57 -4.21
C PRO A 57 -0.32 5.33 -5.08
N GLY A 58 -0.64 4.75 -6.24
CA GLY A 58 -1.51 5.40 -7.21
C GLY A 58 -1.98 4.44 -8.28
N LYS A 59 -3.15 4.73 -8.86
CA LYS A 59 -3.67 3.98 -10.00
C LYS A 59 -2.79 4.20 -11.22
N ALA A 60 -2.83 3.27 -12.18
CA ALA A 60 -2.26 3.51 -13.50
C ALA A 60 -2.82 4.82 -14.08
N GLY A 61 -1.93 5.67 -14.61
CA GLY A 61 -2.27 7.00 -15.13
C GLY A 61 -2.48 8.10 -14.08
N SER A 62 -2.40 7.80 -12.78
CA SER A 62 -2.31 8.85 -11.75
C SER A 62 -0.94 9.52 -11.76
N PHE A 63 -0.83 10.70 -11.14
CA PHE A 63 0.44 11.41 -11.02
C PHE A 63 1.49 10.58 -10.30
N VAL A 64 2.73 10.67 -10.78
CA VAL A 64 3.88 10.02 -10.15
C VAL A 64 4.46 11.00 -9.14
N GLU A 65 4.16 10.78 -7.87
CA GLU A 65 4.63 11.61 -6.76
C GLU A 65 5.73 10.88 -5.98
N PRO A 66 6.95 11.45 -5.86
CA PRO A 66 8.02 10.87 -5.08
C PRO A 66 7.83 11.17 -3.58
N CYS A 67 8.16 10.18 -2.76
CA CYS A 67 8.29 10.29 -1.32
C CYS A 67 9.71 10.76 -0.99
N LEU A 68 9.90 12.08 -0.91
CA LEU A 68 11.22 12.68 -0.70
C LEU A 68 11.76 12.56 0.73
N VAL A 69 10.87 12.50 1.72
CA VAL A 69 11.24 12.46 3.14
C VAL A 69 10.26 11.59 3.93
N LEU A 70 10.75 11.05 5.04
CA LEU A 70 9.92 10.44 6.07
C LEU A 70 9.13 11.55 6.79
N GLY A 71 7.94 11.86 6.29
CA GLY A 71 7.08 12.91 6.82
C GLY A 71 6.61 13.87 5.74
N SER A 72 6.38 15.13 6.12
CA SER A 72 5.89 16.15 5.18
C SER A 72 7.05 16.88 4.50
N PRO A 73 7.06 17.04 3.16
CA PRO A 73 8.03 17.92 2.50
C PRO A 73 7.96 19.38 3.00
N ARG A 74 6.86 19.78 3.65
CA ARG A 74 6.75 21.04 4.40
C ARG A 74 7.86 21.19 5.44
N GLU A 75 8.25 20.12 6.13
CA GLU A 75 9.29 20.15 7.17
C GLU A 75 10.64 20.52 6.55
N VAL A 76 10.95 19.98 5.37
CA VAL A 76 12.16 20.35 4.61
C VAL A 76 12.12 21.82 4.23
N VAL A 77 10.99 22.30 3.71
CA VAL A 77 10.84 23.71 3.33
C VAL A 77 10.99 24.64 4.55
N GLN A 78 10.46 24.24 5.71
CA GLN A 78 10.58 25.03 6.94
C GLN A 78 11.99 25.03 7.51
N ALA A 79 12.71 23.90 7.44
CA ALA A 79 14.04 23.76 8.02
C ALA A 79 15.16 24.25 7.09
N ARG A 80 15.04 24.03 5.78
CA ARG A 80 16.09 24.22 4.77
C ARG A 80 15.66 25.11 3.59
N GLY A 81 14.43 25.63 3.62
CA GLY A 81 13.89 26.43 2.53
C GLY A 81 13.56 25.61 1.28
N PHE A 82 13.13 26.30 0.23
CA PHE A 82 12.78 25.66 -1.04
C PHE A 82 14.01 25.04 -1.74
N VAL A 83 15.20 25.62 -1.53
CA VAL A 83 16.46 25.06 -2.05
C VAL A 83 16.70 23.66 -1.49
N GLY A 84 16.54 23.46 -0.18
CA GLY A 84 16.69 22.12 0.42
C GLY A 84 15.68 21.10 -0.09
N LEU A 85 14.47 21.53 -0.49
CA LEU A 85 13.50 20.64 -1.14
C LEU A 85 13.97 20.20 -2.54
N VAL A 86 14.55 21.14 -3.30
CA VAL A 86 15.11 20.83 -4.63
C VAL A 86 16.33 19.93 -4.50
N GLU A 87 17.23 20.19 -3.56
CA GLU A 87 18.38 19.32 -3.27
C GLU A 87 17.93 17.89 -2.92
N GLN A 88 16.89 17.74 -2.08
CA GLN A 88 16.34 16.42 -1.74
C GLN A 88 15.76 15.70 -2.97
N LEU A 89 15.14 16.45 -3.89
CA LEU A 89 14.61 15.89 -5.13
C LEU A 89 15.73 15.49 -6.11
N VAL A 90 16.83 16.26 -6.18
CA VAL A 90 18.02 15.90 -6.97
C VAL A 90 18.63 14.61 -6.44
N GLU A 91 18.89 14.53 -5.12
CA GLU A 91 19.42 13.31 -4.49
C GLU A 91 18.50 12.11 -4.73
N TRP A 92 17.19 12.31 -4.64
CA TRP A 92 16.21 11.25 -4.92
C TRP A 92 16.31 10.77 -6.37
N LEU A 93 16.45 11.67 -7.35
CA LEU A 93 16.58 11.31 -8.77
C LEU A 93 17.89 10.60 -9.08
N ASP A 94 18.99 11.01 -8.46
CA ASP A 94 20.29 10.36 -8.62
C ASP A 94 20.24 8.93 -8.09
N ARG A 95 19.67 8.72 -6.89
CA ARG A 95 19.45 7.37 -6.34
C ARG A 95 18.46 6.55 -7.16
N ALA A 96 17.41 7.17 -7.69
CA ALA A 96 16.46 6.50 -8.59
C ALA A 96 17.16 6.03 -9.88
N ALA A 97 18.10 6.80 -10.42
CA ALA A 97 18.83 6.43 -11.64
C ALA A 97 19.66 5.15 -11.48
N GLU A 98 19.98 4.76 -10.24
CA GLU A 98 20.73 3.54 -9.91
C GLU A 98 19.88 2.43 -9.27
N LEU A 99 18.56 2.66 -9.11
CA LEU A 99 17.64 1.80 -8.34
C LEU A 99 18.04 1.65 -6.87
N ASP A 100 18.71 2.65 -6.30
CA ASP A 100 19.30 2.66 -4.95
C ASP A 100 18.49 3.52 -3.97
N LEU A 101 17.17 3.60 -4.15
CA LEU A 101 16.29 4.39 -3.27
C LEU A 101 16.00 3.74 -1.93
N ASN A 102 16.15 2.42 -1.82
CA ASN A 102 16.07 1.68 -0.56
C ASN A 102 17.47 1.23 -0.17
N ASP A 103 17.81 1.28 1.11
CA ASP A 103 18.99 0.61 1.63
C ASP A 103 18.63 -0.78 2.18
N PRO A 104 19.07 -1.88 1.52
CA PRO A 104 18.78 -3.24 1.99
C PRO A 104 19.31 -3.53 3.39
N ALA A 105 20.38 -2.86 3.84
CA ALA A 105 20.96 -3.04 5.17
C ALA A 105 20.06 -2.49 6.29
N HIS A 106 19.24 -1.47 5.99
CA HIS A 106 18.25 -0.91 6.92
C HIS A 106 16.92 -1.68 6.92
N GLY A 107 16.80 -2.71 6.07
CA GLY A 107 15.62 -3.54 5.96
C GLY A 107 14.49 -2.84 5.20
N TRP A 108 13.24 -3.16 5.54
CA TRP A 108 12.10 -2.60 4.83
C TRP A 108 11.85 -1.14 5.23
N GLU A 109 12.02 -0.25 4.25
CA GLU A 109 11.73 1.18 4.37
C GLU A 109 10.26 1.48 4.03
N PRO A 110 9.53 2.20 4.88
CA PRO A 110 8.15 2.56 4.60
C PRO A 110 8.09 3.65 3.53
N VAL A 111 7.29 3.41 2.49
CA VAL A 111 6.85 4.48 1.59
C VAL A 111 5.76 5.30 2.30
N ARG A 112 5.85 6.64 2.22
CA ARG A 112 4.79 7.53 2.70
C ARG A 112 3.49 7.22 1.97
N ARG A 113 2.36 7.18 2.67
CA ARG A 113 1.03 6.89 2.10
C ARG A 113 0.04 7.96 2.52
N ASP A 114 0.06 9.11 1.85
CA ASP A 114 -0.72 10.28 2.29
C ASP A 114 -2.25 10.07 2.16
N THR A 115 -2.67 9.20 1.24
CA THR A 115 -4.08 8.99 0.88
C THR A 115 -4.64 7.63 1.31
N ILE A 116 -3.80 6.77 1.93
CA ILE A 116 -4.23 5.46 2.41
C ILE A 116 -4.25 5.48 3.93
N SER A 117 -5.46 5.45 4.48
CA SER A 117 -5.72 5.44 5.92
C SER A 117 -6.31 4.12 6.44
N ASP A 118 -6.40 3.12 5.56
CA ASP A 118 -6.90 1.79 5.93
C ASP A 118 -5.96 1.09 6.92
N ILE A 119 -6.53 0.38 7.90
CA ILE A 119 -5.77 -0.31 8.94
C ILE A 119 -6.23 -1.75 9.05
N ILE A 120 -5.28 -2.67 9.13
CA ILE A 120 -5.54 -4.05 9.56
C ILE A 120 -4.87 -4.28 10.91
N ALA A 121 -5.67 -4.62 11.91
CA ALA A 121 -5.22 -5.06 13.22
C ALA A 121 -5.36 -6.58 13.33
N CYS A 122 -4.26 -7.24 13.70
CA CYS A 122 -4.22 -8.68 13.92
C CYS A 122 -3.16 -9.04 14.96
N ASP A 123 -3.33 -10.22 15.58
CA ASP A 123 -2.26 -10.90 16.29
C ASP A 123 -1.28 -11.48 15.24
N PRO A 124 -0.05 -10.95 15.16
CA PRO A 124 0.88 -11.33 14.10
C PRO A 124 1.42 -12.74 14.29
N ASP A 125 1.47 -13.26 15.52
CA ASP A 125 1.97 -14.62 15.80
C ASP A 125 0.91 -15.65 15.44
N ARG A 126 -0.36 -15.33 15.68
CA ARG A 126 -1.48 -16.13 15.15
C ARG A 126 -1.45 -16.18 13.63
N VAL A 127 -1.28 -15.04 12.95
CA VAL A 127 -1.16 -15.03 11.47
C VAL A 127 0.03 -15.86 11.01
N ARG A 128 1.20 -15.68 11.64
CA ARG A 128 2.42 -16.43 11.31
C ARG A 128 2.30 -17.94 11.56
N SER A 129 1.55 -18.36 12.57
CA SER A 129 1.37 -19.80 12.88
C SER A 129 0.67 -20.60 11.77
N HIS A 130 -0.01 -19.94 10.83
CA HIS A 130 -0.61 -20.60 9.67
C HIS A 130 0.36 -20.85 8.53
N VAL A 131 1.47 -20.11 8.47
CA VAL A 131 2.41 -20.16 7.35
C VAL A 131 3.30 -21.40 7.49
N THR A 132 3.32 -22.22 6.45
CA THR A 132 4.12 -23.46 6.37
C THR A 132 4.95 -23.49 5.10
N LEU A 133 5.93 -24.40 5.03
CA LEU A 133 6.74 -24.61 3.83
C LEU A 133 5.97 -25.21 2.64
N ALA A 134 4.77 -25.76 2.86
CA ALA A 134 3.98 -26.40 1.82
C ALA A 134 3.14 -25.42 0.98
N GLY A 135 3.19 -24.12 1.28
CA GLY A 135 2.28 -23.14 0.69
C GLY A 135 0.85 -23.31 1.19
N GLY A 136 -0.02 -22.37 0.86
CA GLY A 136 -1.45 -22.55 1.11
C GLY A 136 -2.20 -21.27 1.43
N THR A 137 -3.39 -21.48 2.01
CA THR A 137 -4.32 -20.40 2.39
C THR A 137 -4.93 -20.60 3.76
N ALA A 138 -5.26 -19.48 4.41
CA ALA A 138 -6.04 -19.44 5.64
C ALA A 138 -7.15 -18.39 5.53
N LEU A 139 -8.32 -18.70 6.06
CA LEU A 139 -9.48 -17.81 6.06
C LEU A 139 -9.77 -17.37 7.49
N PHE A 140 -9.92 -16.07 7.69
CA PHE A 140 -10.25 -15.46 8.96
C PHE A 140 -11.62 -14.80 8.87
N THR A 141 -12.40 -14.91 9.94
CA THR A 141 -13.49 -13.98 10.17
C THR A 141 -12.89 -12.62 10.54
N THR A 142 -13.45 -11.57 9.96
CA THR A 142 -12.95 -10.21 10.14
C THR A 142 -14.11 -9.32 10.52
N SER A 143 -13.95 -8.55 11.58
CA SER A 143 -14.84 -7.43 11.86
C SER A 143 -14.29 -6.19 11.19
N TYR A 144 -15.14 -5.34 10.65
CA TYR A 144 -14.71 -4.08 10.06
C TYR A 144 -15.53 -2.90 10.56
N ILE A 145 -14.90 -1.74 10.55
CA ILE A 145 -15.53 -0.43 10.68
C ILE A 145 -15.22 0.31 9.39
N HIS A 146 -16.26 0.74 8.69
CA HIS A 146 -16.17 1.63 7.55
C HIS A 146 -16.59 3.03 7.97
N TYR A 147 -15.77 4.01 7.63
CA TYR A 147 -16.04 5.44 7.87
C TYR A 147 -16.50 6.07 6.56
N PRO A 148 -17.82 6.24 6.33
CA PRO A 148 -18.33 6.60 5.00
C PRO A 148 -17.85 7.96 4.49
N LYS A 149 -17.59 8.91 5.41
CA LYS A 149 -17.14 10.27 5.05
C LYS A 149 -15.73 10.30 4.45
N SER A 150 -14.85 9.41 4.89
CA SER A 150 -13.46 9.33 4.44
C SER A 150 -13.19 8.09 3.57
N ASP A 151 -14.20 7.25 3.36
CA ASP A 151 -14.09 5.93 2.73
C ASP A 151 -12.93 5.08 3.29
N MET A 152 -12.74 5.14 4.61
CA MET A 152 -11.66 4.46 5.33
C MET A 152 -12.18 3.17 5.97
N PHE A 153 -11.39 2.11 5.93
CA PHE A 153 -11.68 0.86 6.62
C PHE A 153 -10.69 0.57 7.75
N LYS A 154 -11.21 0.13 8.89
CA LYS A 154 -10.43 -0.56 9.92
C LYS A 154 -10.89 -2.00 10.02
N LEU A 155 -9.98 -2.94 9.83
CA LEU A 155 -10.24 -4.37 9.84
C LEU A 155 -9.59 -5.01 11.07
N LEU A 156 -10.32 -5.86 11.78
CA LEU A 156 -9.84 -6.67 12.90
C LEU A 156 -9.92 -8.14 12.49
N LEU A 157 -8.77 -8.79 12.37
CA LEU A 157 -8.71 -10.21 12.01
C LEU A 157 -8.80 -11.07 13.27
N GLY A 158 -9.85 -11.88 13.32
CA GLY A 158 -10.11 -12.79 14.43
C GLY A 158 -10.81 -12.13 15.64
N SER A 159 -11.62 -12.92 16.33
CA SER A 159 -12.49 -12.49 17.44
C SER A 159 -11.78 -11.96 18.69
N ASN A 160 -10.46 -12.09 18.79
CA ASN A 160 -9.69 -11.81 20.01
C ASN A 160 -8.68 -10.66 19.83
N CYS A 161 -8.70 -9.96 18.68
CA CYS A 161 -7.80 -8.85 18.48
C CYS A 161 -8.33 -7.61 19.25
N ILE A 162 -7.65 -7.23 20.33
CA ILE A 162 -7.95 -5.99 21.05
C ILE A 162 -7.30 -4.84 20.28
N LEU A 163 -8.10 -3.88 19.80
CA LEU A 163 -7.55 -2.67 19.23
C LEU A 163 -6.91 -1.81 20.33
N PRO A 164 -5.68 -1.31 20.16
CA PRO A 164 -5.14 -0.26 20.99
C PRO A 164 -6.07 0.96 20.99
N PRO A 165 -6.28 1.64 22.13
CA PRO A 165 -7.13 2.85 22.19
C PRO A 165 -6.74 3.93 21.17
N ALA A 166 -5.46 4.06 20.85
CA ALA A 166 -4.95 4.96 19.81
C ALA A 166 -5.45 4.61 18.39
N LEU A 167 -5.71 3.34 18.10
CA LEU A 167 -6.29 2.88 16.82
C LEU A 167 -7.81 2.90 16.82
N ILE A 168 -8.44 2.88 18.00
CA ILE A 168 -9.89 3.08 18.16
C ILE A 168 -10.23 4.56 17.89
N GLY A 169 -9.41 5.49 18.40
CA GLY A 169 -9.70 6.93 18.32
C GLY A 169 -11.03 7.31 18.98
N PRO A 170 -11.43 8.60 19.01
CA PRO A 170 -12.71 9.03 19.58
C PRO A 170 -13.97 8.61 18.78
N ILE A 171 -13.86 7.67 17.83
CA ILE A 171 -14.74 7.60 16.65
C ILE A 171 -15.34 6.19 16.53
N LEU A 172 -16.30 5.92 17.41
CA LEU A 172 -17.50 5.18 17.04
C LEU A 172 -18.63 6.22 17.05
N THR A 173 -18.85 6.86 15.92
CA THR A 173 -20.04 7.69 15.74
C THR A 173 -21.22 6.80 15.34
N ARG A 174 -22.45 7.28 15.56
CA ARG A 174 -23.65 6.54 15.15
C ARG A 174 -23.76 6.28 13.64
N ASP A 175 -22.94 6.96 12.83
CA ASP A 175 -22.96 6.90 11.37
C ASP A 175 -21.91 5.95 10.77
N ASP A 176 -21.12 5.26 11.61
CA ASP A 176 -20.10 4.33 11.13
C ASP A 176 -20.71 2.97 10.79
N ASP A 177 -20.33 2.42 9.64
CA ASP A 177 -20.82 1.12 9.17
C ASP A 177 -19.97 0.01 9.79
N ILE A 178 -20.55 -0.69 10.77
CA ILE A 178 -19.90 -1.83 11.43
C ILE A 178 -20.41 -3.13 10.81
N GLY A 179 -19.50 -4.00 10.43
CA GLY A 179 -19.86 -5.27 9.82
C GLY A 179 -18.88 -6.40 10.08
N SER A 180 -19.19 -7.53 9.46
CA SER A 180 -18.32 -8.71 9.43
C SER A 180 -18.04 -9.10 7.99
N GLY A 181 -16.86 -9.61 7.75
CA GLY A 181 -16.38 -10.08 6.46
C GLY A 181 -15.41 -11.24 6.63
N LEU A 182 -14.75 -11.57 5.53
CA LEU A 182 -13.74 -12.62 5.45
C LEU A 182 -12.43 -12.00 5.00
N THR A 183 -11.34 -12.39 5.64
CA THR A 183 -9.98 -12.07 5.18
C THR A 183 -9.27 -13.34 4.78
N LEU A 184 -8.69 -13.32 3.59
CA LEU A 184 -7.94 -14.43 3.01
C LEU A 184 -6.44 -14.14 3.10
N LEU A 185 -5.71 -15.04 3.75
CA LEU A 185 -4.26 -15.11 3.73
C LEU A 185 -3.83 -16.18 2.73
N ALA A 186 -2.83 -15.86 1.89
CA ALA A 186 -2.19 -16.80 0.97
C ALA A 186 -0.66 -16.65 1.08
N TRP A 187 0.07 -17.77 1.03
CA TRP A 187 1.53 -17.80 1.09
C TRP A 187 2.10 -18.85 0.14
N PRO A 188 3.30 -18.62 -0.43
CA PRO A 188 3.96 -19.60 -1.27
C PRO A 188 4.49 -20.78 -0.46
N GLY A 189 4.58 -21.93 -1.12
CA GLY A 189 5.42 -23.02 -0.65
C GLY A 189 6.88 -22.83 -1.05
N SER A 190 7.74 -23.73 -0.57
CA SER A 190 9.09 -23.85 -1.11
C SER A 190 9.02 -24.36 -2.55
N GLY A 191 9.69 -23.65 -3.46
CA GLY A 191 9.92 -24.14 -4.82
C GLY A 191 11.04 -25.18 -4.87
N PRO A 192 11.36 -25.70 -6.07
CA PRO A 192 12.42 -26.70 -6.25
C PRO A 192 13.81 -26.25 -5.77
N GLN A 193 14.04 -24.94 -5.70
CA GLN A 193 15.31 -24.32 -5.31
C GLN A 193 15.30 -23.80 -3.86
N GLY A 194 14.23 -24.07 -3.09
CA GLY A 194 14.05 -23.57 -1.73
C GLY A 194 12.92 -22.55 -1.58
N PRO A 195 12.89 -21.77 -0.48
CA PRO A 195 11.85 -20.77 -0.23
C PRO A 195 11.78 -19.72 -1.34
N ILE A 196 10.57 -19.35 -1.74
CA ILE A 196 10.35 -18.20 -2.63
C ILE A 196 10.60 -16.93 -1.83
N VAL A 197 11.61 -16.15 -2.24
CA VAL A 197 11.96 -14.87 -1.63
C VAL A 197 11.52 -13.74 -2.55
N ALA A 198 10.74 -12.81 -2.03
CA ALA A 198 10.41 -11.57 -2.73
C ALA A 198 11.48 -10.51 -2.39
N ASP A 199 12.58 -10.54 -3.12
CA ASP A 199 13.77 -9.69 -2.94
C ASP A 199 13.77 -8.44 -3.85
N PHE A 200 12.84 -8.37 -4.81
CA PHE A 200 12.63 -7.17 -5.63
C PHE A 200 11.45 -6.34 -5.14
N TYR A 201 11.62 -5.02 -5.15
CA TYR A 201 10.52 -4.10 -4.90
C TYR A 201 9.45 -4.21 -6.00
N LEU A 202 8.18 -4.22 -5.58
CA LEU A 202 7.04 -4.19 -6.48
C LEU A 202 6.15 -2.99 -6.11
N PRO A 203 5.76 -2.15 -7.08
CA PRO A 203 4.96 -0.97 -6.80
C PRO A 203 3.57 -1.31 -6.27
N GLU A 204 2.95 -0.37 -5.58
CA GLU A 204 1.57 -0.49 -5.10
C GLU A 204 0.55 -0.21 -6.23
N THR A 205 0.41 -1.18 -7.14
CA THR A 205 -0.46 -1.11 -8.31
C THR A 205 -1.73 -1.95 -8.21
N VAL A 206 -1.93 -2.69 -7.11
CA VAL A 206 -3.10 -3.57 -6.94
C VAL A 206 -4.35 -2.71 -6.71
N ALA A 207 -5.25 -2.68 -7.69
CA ALA A 207 -6.52 -1.97 -7.62
C ALA A 207 -7.74 -2.89 -7.82
N THR A 208 -7.54 -4.06 -8.43
CA THR A 208 -8.57 -5.04 -8.72
C THR A 208 -8.22 -6.43 -8.16
N VAL A 209 -9.21 -7.32 -8.13
CA VAL A 209 -8.97 -8.74 -7.81
C VAL A 209 -8.07 -9.39 -8.86
N GLY A 210 -8.15 -8.96 -10.13
CA GLY A 210 -7.23 -9.39 -11.18
C GLY A 210 -5.78 -9.03 -10.84
N ASP A 211 -5.53 -7.76 -10.52
CA ASP A 211 -4.19 -7.29 -10.14
C ASP A 211 -3.66 -8.02 -8.89
N LEU A 212 -4.54 -8.38 -7.95
CA LEU A 212 -4.17 -9.17 -6.77
C LEU A 212 -3.74 -10.59 -7.15
N ILE A 213 -4.43 -11.22 -8.10
CA ILE A 213 -4.07 -12.55 -8.62
C ILE A 213 -2.75 -12.47 -9.39
N ASP A 214 -2.55 -11.45 -10.22
CA ASP A 214 -1.29 -11.23 -10.94
C ASP A 214 -0.14 -10.97 -9.96
N ARG A 215 -0.40 -10.21 -8.89
CA ARG A 215 0.56 -10.02 -7.80
C ARG A 215 0.88 -11.32 -7.08
N ALA A 216 -0.12 -12.14 -6.80
CA ALA A 216 0.07 -13.45 -6.15
C ALA A 216 0.90 -14.41 -7.00
N ASN A 217 0.90 -14.25 -8.32
CA ASN A 217 1.78 -15.00 -9.22
C ASN A 217 3.25 -14.68 -8.96
N LEU A 218 3.58 -13.39 -8.80
CA LEU A 218 4.95 -12.96 -8.47
C LEU A 218 5.41 -13.46 -7.10
N TYR A 219 4.47 -13.67 -6.18
CA TYR A 219 4.73 -14.24 -4.86
C TYR A 219 4.64 -15.76 -4.81
N GLY A 220 4.34 -16.45 -5.92
CA GLY A 220 4.25 -17.92 -5.95
C GLY A 220 3.06 -18.53 -5.20
N CYS A 221 2.00 -17.75 -4.95
CA CYS A 221 0.79 -18.20 -4.22
C CYS A 221 -0.51 -18.04 -5.02
N ARG A 222 -0.40 -17.86 -6.35
CA ARG A 222 -1.54 -17.62 -7.25
C ARG A 222 -2.58 -18.73 -7.21
N ASP A 223 -2.15 -19.97 -7.37
CA ASP A 223 -3.09 -21.08 -7.56
C ASP A 223 -3.84 -21.40 -6.27
N ASP A 224 -3.15 -21.37 -5.14
CA ASP A 224 -3.74 -21.45 -3.80
C ASP A 224 -4.75 -20.31 -3.54
N LEU A 225 -4.38 -19.07 -3.87
CA LEU A 225 -5.25 -17.91 -3.73
C LEU A 225 -6.51 -18.06 -4.60
N LEU A 226 -6.34 -18.41 -5.87
CA LEU A 226 -7.43 -18.53 -6.84
C LEU A 226 -8.40 -19.65 -6.44
N ALA A 227 -7.89 -20.83 -6.09
CA ALA A 227 -8.69 -21.96 -5.63
C ALA A 227 -9.54 -21.57 -4.41
N ARG A 228 -8.95 -20.82 -3.46
CA ARG A 228 -9.68 -20.38 -2.27
C ARG A 228 -10.70 -19.28 -2.57
N LEU A 229 -10.40 -18.33 -3.45
CA LEU A 229 -11.35 -17.31 -3.88
C LEU A 229 -12.59 -17.93 -4.55
N VAL A 230 -12.38 -18.93 -5.41
CA VAL A 230 -13.47 -19.70 -6.03
C VAL A 230 -14.31 -20.41 -4.98
N ALA A 231 -13.68 -21.12 -4.04
CA ALA A 231 -14.40 -21.81 -2.96
C ALA A 231 -15.23 -20.85 -2.09
N VAL A 232 -14.70 -19.67 -1.76
CA VAL A 232 -15.42 -18.64 -0.99
C VAL A 232 -16.61 -18.11 -1.79
N ARG A 233 -16.42 -17.78 -3.08
CA ARG A 233 -17.49 -17.33 -3.98
C ARG A 233 -18.62 -18.36 -4.04
N ASP A 234 -18.28 -19.61 -4.28
CA ASP A 234 -19.27 -20.68 -4.45
C ASP A 234 -20.03 -20.96 -3.15
N GLY A 235 -19.34 -20.91 -2.00
CA GLY A 235 -19.99 -21.01 -0.68
C GLY A 235 -20.96 -19.86 -0.39
N LEU A 236 -20.62 -18.63 -0.79
CA LEU A 236 -21.50 -17.47 -0.66
C LEU A 236 -22.74 -17.57 -1.56
N ILE A 237 -22.61 -18.12 -2.77
CA ILE A 237 -23.74 -18.33 -3.70
C ILE A 237 -24.66 -19.44 -3.18
N ALA A 238 -24.09 -20.55 -2.71
CA ALA A 238 -24.84 -21.72 -2.23
C ALA A 238 -25.61 -21.45 -0.92
N THR A 239 -25.21 -20.44 -0.15
CA THR A 239 -25.81 -20.10 1.15
C THR A 239 -26.53 -18.75 1.05
N PRO A 240 -27.76 -18.67 0.53
CA PRO A 240 -28.49 -17.41 0.47
C PRO A 240 -28.66 -16.86 1.90
N HIS A 241 -28.24 -15.61 2.12
CA HIS A 241 -28.32 -14.94 3.41
C HIS A 241 -29.70 -15.15 4.07
N ARG A 242 -29.76 -15.94 5.16
CA ARG A 242 -30.88 -15.82 6.11
C ARG A 242 -30.81 -14.40 6.67
N ARG A 243 -31.83 -13.58 6.37
CA ARG A 243 -31.99 -12.28 7.03
C ARG A 243 -31.85 -12.50 8.54
N PRO A 244 -30.98 -11.75 9.25
CA PRO A 244 -30.98 -11.80 10.69
C PRO A 244 -32.39 -11.44 11.17
N SER A 245 -32.94 -12.25 12.09
CA SER A 245 -34.16 -11.88 12.80
C SER A 245 -33.95 -10.50 13.39
N ARG A 246 -34.92 -9.60 13.16
CA ARG A 246 -34.88 -8.20 13.61
C ARG A 246 -34.56 -8.12 15.11
N SER A 247 -33.28 -7.95 15.44
CA SER A 247 -32.83 -7.38 16.69
C SER A 247 -32.82 -5.87 16.53
N ARG A 248 -33.14 -5.16 17.61
CA ARG A 248 -33.86 -3.90 17.62
C ARG A 248 -32.96 -2.66 17.44
N TYR A 249 -32.06 -2.67 16.46
CA TYR A 249 -31.28 -1.50 16.05
C TYR A 249 -31.34 -1.36 14.53
N CYS A 250 -32.16 -0.40 14.07
CA CYS A 250 -32.31 -0.07 12.65
C CYS A 250 -31.00 0.48 12.07
N CYS A 251 -30.38 -0.28 11.17
CA CYS A 251 -29.56 0.25 10.07
C CYS A 251 -30.17 -0.26 8.75
N SER A 252 -30.23 0.64 7.77
CA SER A 252 -30.87 0.46 6.46
C SER A 252 -30.10 -0.52 5.54
N PRO A 253 -30.67 -0.97 4.41
CA PRO A 253 -30.19 -2.14 3.69
C PRO A 253 -28.87 -1.91 2.94
N VAL A 254 -28.02 -2.91 3.11
CA VAL A 254 -26.72 -3.22 2.48
C VAL A 254 -26.65 -2.85 0.99
N GLY A 255 -25.70 -1.99 0.64
CA GLY A 255 -25.22 -1.76 -0.73
C GLY A 255 -24.31 -2.89 -1.24
N PRO A 256 -23.92 -2.91 -2.53
CA PRO A 256 -23.29 -4.05 -3.17
C PRO A 256 -21.92 -4.40 -2.56
N ILE A 257 -21.64 -5.71 -2.55
CA ILE A 257 -20.38 -6.33 -2.12
C ILE A 257 -19.20 -5.66 -2.84
N ARG A 258 -18.32 -4.99 -2.08
CA ARG A 258 -17.05 -4.44 -2.56
C ARG A 258 -15.89 -5.26 -1.99
N TRP A 259 -15.09 -5.85 -2.88
CA TRP A 259 -13.87 -6.59 -2.54
C TRP A 259 -12.67 -5.65 -2.61
N TRP A 260 -11.82 -5.65 -1.58
CA TRP A 260 -10.58 -4.87 -1.57
C TRP A 260 -9.41 -5.71 -1.06
N GLY A 261 -8.41 -5.89 -1.93
CA GLY A 261 -7.05 -6.22 -1.54
C GLY A 261 -6.28 -4.91 -1.38
N ARG A 262 -6.00 -4.50 -0.14
CA ARG A 262 -4.97 -3.51 0.18
C ARG A 262 -4.13 -4.03 1.34
N THR A 263 -2.83 -4.10 1.08
CA THR A 263 -1.81 -4.66 1.96
C THR A 263 -1.66 -3.83 3.22
N ALA A 264 -1.94 -4.43 4.37
CA ALA A 264 -1.46 -3.94 5.64
C ALA A 264 -0.18 -4.67 6.04
N ARG A 265 0.76 -3.92 6.61
CA ARG A 265 1.54 -4.40 7.74
C ARG A 265 1.69 -3.30 8.78
N SER A 266 1.35 -3.70 9.99
CA SER A 266 1.65 -3.09 11.28
C SER A 266 3.15 -3.14 11.59
N ARG A 267 3.64 -2.15 12.35
CA ARG A 267 4.78 -2.36 13.25
C ARG A 267 4.23 -2.52 14.68
N PHE A 268 4.56 -3.65 15.29
CA PHE A 268 4.77 -3.72 16.73
C PHE A 268 6.14 -3.09 17.01
N ALA A 269 6.17 -2.11 17.91
CA ALA A 269 7.39 -1.70 18.59
C ALA A 269 7.23 -2.15 20.05
N HIS A 270 8.06 -3.10 20.47
CA HIS A 270 8.50 -3.13 21.86
C HIS A 270 9.57 -2.03 22.02
N ILE A 271 9.65 -1.51 23.24
CA ILE A 271 10.63 -0.56 23.79
C ILE A 271 12.03 -0.82 23.23
#